data_AF-A0A6N3T901-F1
#
_entry.id   AF-A0A6N3T901-F1
#
_cell.length_a   1.000
_cell.length_b   1.000
_cell.length_c   1.000
_cell.angle_alpha   90.00
_cell.angle_beta   90.00
_cell.angle_gamma   90.00
#
_symmetry.space_group_name_H-M   'P 1'
#
loop_
_entity.id
_entity.type
_entity.pdbx_description
1 polymer ?
#
loop_
_entity_poly.entity_id
_entity_poly.type
_entity_poly.pdbx_seq_one_letter_code
_entity_poly.pdbx_strand_id
1 'polypeptide(L)' 'MPWTPDDAERHTHKATTKQLQALWAKVANDCLERTGDEGRAVREANAVVARNSDAD' A
#
# COMPACT_ATOMS: atom_id res chain seq x y z
N MET A 1 -8.87 -7.13 -8.78
CA MET A 1 -8.08 -8.28 -8.24
C MET A 1 -7.33 -7.80 -7.02
N PRO A 2 -6.98 -8.67 -6.06
CA PRO A 2 -6.13 -8.27 -4.94
C PRO A 2 -4.77 -7.80 -5.48
N TRP A 3 -4.27 -6.68 -4.96
CA TRP A 3 -3.00 -6.11 -5.38
C TRP A 3 -1.81 -6.93 -4.89
N THR A 4 -0.76 -6.95 -5.68
CA THR A 4 0.53 -7.55 -5.35
C THR A 4 1.50 -6.50 -4.82
N PRO A 5 2.60 -6.90 -4.13
CA PRO A 5 3.63 -5.95 -3.69
C PRO A 5 4.20 -5.10 -4.84
N ASP A 6 4.34 -5.67 -6.04
CA ASP A 6 4.89 -4.96 -7.20
C ASP A 6 3.95 -3.89 -7.75
N ASP A 7 2.64 -3.94 -7.42
CA ASP A 7 1.70 -2.87 -7.78
C ASP A 7 1.95 -1.59 -6.97
N ALA A 8 2.59 -1.69 -5.79
CA ALA A 8 2.84 -0.55 -4.92
C ALA A 8 3.64 0.56 -5.61
N GLU A 9 4.63 0.20 -6.44
CA GLU A 9 5.49 1.16 -7.15
C GLU A 9 4.72 2.04 -8.14
N ARG A 10 3.56 1.57 -8.65
CA ARG A 10 2.69 2.34 -9.55
C ARG A 10 1.83 3.35 -8.79
N HIS A 11 1.63 3.14 -7.50
CA HIS A 11 0.73 3.94 -6.66
C HIS A 11 1.47 4.85 -5.69
N THR A 12 2.72 4.53 -5.35
CA THR A 12 3.56 5.35 -4.49
C THR A 12 5.05 5.14 -4.77
N HIS A 13 5.78 6.25 -4.91
CA HIS A 13 7.24 6.24 -5.01
C HIS A 13 7.95 6.01 -3.67
N LYS A 14 7.19 5.92 -2.56
CA LYS A 14 7.73 5.68 -1.22
C LYS A 14 7.92 4.20 -0.91
N ALA A 15 7.34 3.28 -1.69
CA ALA A 15 7.51 1.84 -1.53
C ALA A 15 8.84 1.35 -2.17
N THR A 16 9.96 1.91 -1.72
CA THR A 16 11.30 1.68 -2.33
C THR A 16 11.95 0.36 -1.92
N THR A 17 11.45 -0.30 -0.88
CA THR A 17 11.98 -1.59 -0.39
C THR A 17 10.93 -2.69 -0.52
N LYS A 18 11.37 -3.95 -0.62
CA LYS A 18 10.47 -5.10 -0.67
C LYS A 18 9.56 -5.21 0.56
N GLN A 19 10.02 -4.73 1.71
CA GLN A 19 9.22 -4.67 2.94
C GLN A 19 8.10 -3.63 2.82
N LEU A 20 8.39 -2.43 2.31
CA LEU A 20 7.39 -1.38 2.11
C LEU A 20 6.37 -1.75 1.03
N GLN A 21 6.80 -2.43 -0.04
CA GLN A 21 5.91 -2.97 -1.08
C GLN A 21 4.95 -4.02 -0.51
N ALA A 22 5.45 -4.95 0.29
CA ALA A 22 4.62 -5.96 0.96
C ALA A 22 3.64 -5.31 1.95
N LEU A 23 4.09 -4.32 2.71
CA LEU A 23 3.25 -3.55 3.63
C LEU A 23 2.12 -2.82 2.88
N TRP A 24 2.44 -2.19 1.75
CA TRP A 24 1.45 -1.52 0.91
C TRP A 24 0.35 -2.48 0.46
N ALA A 25 0.73 -3.60 -0.16
CA ALA A 25 -0.22 -4.56 -0.71
C ALA A 25 -1.11 -5.16 0.38
N LYS A 26 -0.54 -5.45 1.56
CA LYS A 26 -1.31 -5.91 2.72
C LYS A 26 -2.39 -4.91 3.11
N VAL A 27 -2.01 -3.64 3.36
CA VAL A 27 -2.96 -2.61 3.79
C VAL A 27 -4.02 -2.32 2.73
N ALA A 28 -3.62 -2.29 1.46
CA ALA A 28 -4.54 -2.05 0.36
C ALA A 28 -5.59 -3.17 0.26
N ASN A 29 -5.16 -4.44 0.31
CA ASN A 29 -6.07 -5.57 0.25
C ASN A 29 -6.97 -5.66 1.49
N ASP A 30 -6.43 -5.45 2.70
CA ASP A 30 -7.21 -5.45 3.94
C ASP A 30 -8.29 -4.35 3.92
N CYS A 31 -7.95 -3.16 3.41
CA CYS A 31 -8.90 -2.06 3.28
C CYS A 31 -9.97 -2.33 2.21
N LEU A 32 -9.57 -2.91 1.07
CA LEU A 32 -10.49 -3.28 0.00
C LEU A 32 -11.47 -4.35 0.46
N GLU A 33 -11.00 -5.38 1.16
CA GLU A 33 -11.85 -6.43 1.72
C GLU A 33 -12.87 -5.86 2.71
N ARG A 34 -12.44 -4.94 3.58
CA ARG A 34 -13.30 -4.34 4.61
C ARG A 34 -14.34 -3.36 4.06
N THR A 35 -14.01 -2.64 2.98
CA THR A 35 -14.80 -1.46 2.56
C THR A 35 -15.34 -1.55 1.14
N GLY A 36 -14.74 -2.37 0.28
CA GLY A 36 -15.03 -2.41 -1.16
C GLY A 36 -14.61 -1.15 -1.92
N ASP A 37 -13.92 -0.19 -1.29
CA ASP A 37 -13.53 1.09 -1.89
C ASP A 37 -12.05 1.06 -2.28
N GLU A 38 -11.80 0.92 -3.58
CA GLU A 38 -10.45 0.90 -4.15
C GLU A 38 -9.70 2.22 -3.92
N GLY A 39 -10.38 3.36 -4.07
CA GLY A 39 -9.78 4.68 -3.90
C GLY A 39 -9.33 4.91 -2.47
N ARG A 40 -10.11 4.43 -1.49
CA ARG A 40 -9.74 4.44 -0.08
C ARG A 40 -8.57 3.51 0.20
N ALA A 41 -8.60 2.30 -0.33
CA ALA A 41 -7.54 1.32 -0.12
C ALA A 41 -6.16 1.83 -0.56
N VAL A 42 -6.08 2.45 -1.75
CA VAL A 42 -4.83 3.05 -2.26
C VAL A 42 -4.35 4.19 -1.36
N ARG A 43 -5.25 5.08 -0.92
CA ARG A 43 -4.89 6.21 -0.04
C ARG A 43 -4.38 5.75 1.32
N GLU A 44 -5.04 4.76 1.92
CA GLU A 44 -4.66 4.19 3.22
C GLU A 44 -3.30 3.49 3.14
N ALA A 45 -3.08 2.67 2.11
CA ALA A 45 -1.80 2.01 1.88
C ALA A 45 -0.66 3.00 1.62
N ASN A 46 -0.89 4.05 0.81
CA ASN A 46 0.09 5.10 0.56
C ASN A 46 0.49 5.85 1.84
N ALA A 47 -0.49 6.18 2.69
CA ALA A 47 -0.24 6.87 3.96
C ALA A 47 0.58 6.00 4.93
N VAL A 48 0.27 4.71 5.02
CA VAL A 48 1.03 3.78 5.88
C VAL A 48 2.47 3.62 5.40
N VAL A 49 2.68 3.44 4.09
CA VAL A 49 4.03 3.36 3.53
C VAL A 49 4.82 4.63 3.78
N ALA A 50 4.26 5.80 3.49
CA ALA A 50 4.95 7.08 3.70
C ALA A 50 5.42 7.26 5.15
N ARG A 51 4.57 6.90 6.14
CA ARG A 51 4.94 6.97 7.56
C ARG A 51 6.08 6.02 7.92
N ASN A 52 6.14 4.83 7.32
CA ASN A 52 7.19 3.85 7.62
C ASN A 52 8.48 4.14 6.84
N SER A 53 8.40 4.73 5.64
CA SER A 53 9.58 5.12 4.86
C SER A 53 10.34 6.30 5.45
N ASP A 54 9.65 7.15 6.21
CA ASP A 54 10.27 8.31 6.87
C ASP A 54 10.79 7.97 8.29
N ALA A 55 10.54 6.74 8.77
CA ALA A 55 11.01 6.24 10.07
C ALA A 55 12.31 5.41 9.98
N ASP A 56 12.82 5.22 8.75
CA ASP A 56 14.11 4.61 8.39
C ASP A 56 15.10 5.73 8.01
#